data_AF-A0A958U8E2-F1
#
_entry.id   AF-A0A958U8E2-F1
#
_cell.length_a   1.000
_cell.length_b   1.000
_cell.length_c   1.000
_cell.angle_alpha   90.00
_cell.angle_beta   90.00
_cell.angle_gamma   90.00
#
_symmetry.space_group_name_H-M   'P 1'
#
loop_
_entity.id
_entity.type
_entity.pdbx_description
1 polymer ?
#
loop_
_entity_poly.entity_id
_entity_poly.type
_entity_poly.pdbx_seq_one_letter_code
_entity_poly.pdbx_strand_id
1 'polypeptide(L)'
;MIRLSIFVFLIVLAFAGCTRDDICPEDTATTPLLVIEFRDNADRENTKAVKDLLIYVNNTDSTQVTATAVNDTIVSIPLNTEADISSFLFEVNSASSTGNNFDTVSFNYSRQEIYINRACGFKMNFNDFFVAVEDETLNGNWILNTEMQQAIITNDNEVHLTIYH
;
A
#
# COMPACT_ATOMS: atom_id res chain seq x y z
N MET A 1 -51.43 -41.96 -4.96
CA MET A 1 -49.97 -42.17 -5.05
C MET A 1 -49.27 -41.10 -5.87
N ILE A 2 -49.67 -40.86 -7.14
CA ILE A 2 -49.03 -39.86 -8.05
C ILE A 2 -48.94 -38.43 -7.47
N ARG A 3 -49.98 -37.94 -6.78
CA ARG A 3 -49.98 -36.57 -6.19
C ARG A 3 -48.95 -36.39 -5.06
N LEU A 4 -48.67 -37.44 -4.29
CA LEU A 4 -47.68 -37.42 -3.22
C LEU A 4 -46.25 -37.41 -3.80
N SER A 5 -46.04 -38.16 -4.90
CA SER A 5 -44.75 -38.22 -5.60
C SER A 5 -44.39 -36.88 -6.27
N ILE A 6 -45.37 -36.16 -6.83
CA ILE A 6 -45.17 -34.81 -7.38
C ILE A 6 -44.76 -33.82 -6.29
N PHE A 7 -45.37 -33.91 -5.11
CA PHE A 7 -45.08 -33.01 -3.98
C PHE A 7 -43.67 -33.22 -3.43
N VAL A 8 -43.24 -34.48 -3.29
CA VAL A 8 -41.86 -34.81 -2.87
C VAL A 8 -40.83 -34.32 -3.90
N PHE A 9 -41.12 -34.45 -5.19
CA PHE A 9 -40.23 -33.98 -6.25
C PHE A 9 -40.06 -32.45 -6.25
N LEU A 10 -41.15 -31.70 -6.01
CA LEU A 10 -41.12 -30.25 -5.87
C LEU A 10 -40.30 -29.78 -4.67
N ILE A 11 -40.35 -30.51 -3.55
CA ILE A 11 -39.52 -30.22 -2.37
C ILE A 11 -38.03 -30.44 -2.67
N VAL A 12 -37.67 -31.53 -3.35
CA VAL A 12 -36.27 -31.80 -3.72
C VAL A 12 -35.72 -30.73 -4.67
N LEU A 13 -36.53 -30.25 -5.62
CA LEU A 13 -36.15 -29.14 -6.51
C LEU A 13 -35.97 -27.82 -5.76
N ALA A 14 -36.78 -27.54 -4.73
CA ALA A 14 -36.68 -26.33 -3.91
C ALA A 14 -35.39 -26.28 -3.07
N PHE A 15 -34.84 -27.43 -2.67
CA PHE A 15 -33.59 -27.53 -1.92
C PHE A 15 -32.35 -27.82 -2.78
N ALA A 16 -32.50 -28.05 -4.09
CA ALA A 16 -31.38 -28.27 -5.01
C ALA A 16 -30.60 -26.99 -5.36
N GLY A 17 -31.11 -25.82 -4.96
CA GLY A 17 -30.56 -24.51 -5.33
C GLY A 17 -29.59 -23.87 -4.34
N CYS A 18 -29.13 -24.57 -3.30
CA CYS A 18 -28.17 -23.98 -2.35
C CYS A 18 -26.81 -23.75 -3.04
N THR A 19 -26.56 -22.52 -3.48
CA THR A 19 -25.24 -22.06 -3.92
C THR A 19 -24.41 -21.71 -2.70
N ARG A 20 -23.17 -22.21 -2.63
CA ARG A 20 -22.20 -21.74 -1.65
C ARG A 20 -21.95 -20.26 -1.93
N ASP A 21 -22.23 -19.40 -0.96
CA ASP A 21 -21.91 -17.97 -1.06
C ASP A 21 -20.39 -17.83 -0.85
N ASP A 22 -19.67 -17.66 -1.95
CA ASP A 22 -18.22 -17.49 -1.95
C ASP A 22 -17.91 -16.03 -1.59
N ILE A 23 -17.97 -15.71 -0.29
CA ILE A 23 -17.57 -14.42 0.27
C ILE A 23 -16.11 -14.45 0.72
N CYS A 24 -15.40 -13.33 0.57
CA CYS A 24 -14.04 -13.20 1.06
C CYS A 24 -14.04 -12.86 2.57
N PRO A 25 -13.43 -13.67 3.45
CA PRO A 25 -13.32 -13.36 4.87
C PRO A 25 -12.56 -12.05 5.14
N GLU A 26 -12.92 -11.31 6.19
CA GLU A 26 -12.28 -10.04 6.55
C GLU A 26 -10.80 -10.21 6.96
N ASP A 27 -10.42 -11.38 7.47
CA ASP A 27 -9.05 -11.74 7.87
C ASP A 27 -8.20 -12.24 6.69
N THR A 28 -8.71 -12.16 5.46
CA THR A 28 -7.97 -12.57 4.28
C THR A 28 -6.79 -11.63 4.03
N ALA A 29 -5.60 -12.20 3.89
CA ALA A 29 -4.42 -11.44 3.49
C ALA A 29 -4.62 -10.78 2.11
N THR A 30 -4.52 -9.46 2.08
CA THR A 30 -4.60 -8.63 0.87
C THR A 30 -3.22 -8.28 0.34
N THR A 31 -3.15 -7.56 -0.78
CA THR A 31 -1.91 -6.94 -1.25
C THR A 31 -1.41 -5.96 -0.19
N PRO A 32 -0.17 -6.10 0.30
CA PRO A 32 0.34 -5.27 1.38
C PRO A 32 0.59 -3.83 0.91
N LEU A 33 0.44 -2.90 1.83
CA LEU A 33 0.93 -1.53 1.67
C LEU A 33 2.42 -1.46 2.04
N LEU A 34 3.15 -0.55 1.41
CA LEU A 34 4.50 -0.20 1.83
C LEU A 34 4.41 0.66 3.10
N VAL A 35 4.81 0.08 4.22
CA VAL A 35 4.93 0.77 5.52
C VAL A 35 6.29 1.47 5.61
N ILE A 36 6.25 2.78 5.76
CA ILE A 36 7.41 3.67 5.84
C ILE A 36 7.44 4.31 7.23
N GLU A 37 8.58 4.26 7.90
CA GLU A 37 8.83 4.95 9.16
C GLU A 37 9.79 6.14 8.96
N PHE A 38 9.51 7.24 9.62
CA PHE A 38 10.31 8.46 9.61
C PHE A 38 11.10 8.61 10.91
N ARG A 39 12.41 8.78 10.78
CA ARG A 39 13.34 8.94 11.91
C ARG A 39 14.20 10.18 11.77
N ASP A 40 14.75 10.64 12.89
CA ASP A 40 15.63 11.81 12.90
C ASP A 40 16.97 11.46 12.22
N ASN A 41 17.41 12.29 11.28
CA ASN A 41 18.68 12.08 10.61
C ASN A 41 19.91 12.25 11.52
N ALA A 42 19.85 13.17 12.49
CA ALA A 42 20.91 13.43 13.46
C ALA A 42 20.89 12.47 14.65
N ASP A 43 19.71 11.94 15.00
CA ASP A 43 19.54 10.93 16.06
C ASP A 43 18.71 9.72 15.57
N ARG A 44 19.39 8.81 14.88
CA ARG A 44 18.80 7.69 14.13
C ARG A 44 17.96 6.73 14.97
N GLU A 45 18.16 6.71 16.29
CA GLU A 45 17.40 5.86 17.22
C GLU A 45 15.99 6.41 17.51
N ASN A 46 15.75 7.70 17.29
CA ASN A 46 14.49 8.36 17.59
C ASN A 46 13.62 8.57 16.35
N THR A 47 12.33 8.29 16.48
CA THR A 47 11.34 8.61 15.43
C THR A 47 11.09 10.12 15.38
N LYS A 48 10.83 10.64 14.19
CA LYS A 48 10.58 12.07 13.97
C LYS A 48 9.44 12.24 12.98
N ALA A 49 8.34 12.81 13.45
CA ALA A 49 7.16 13.01 12.63
C ALA A 49 7.45 13.98 11.47
N VAL A 50 6.94 13.66 10.28
CA VAL A 50 6.96 14.60 9.15
C VAL A 50 5.77 15.54 9.29
N LYS A 51 6.04 16.84 9.19
CA LYS A 51 5.00 17.85 9.36
C LYS A 51 4.22 18.07 8.06
N ASP A 52 2.90 18.01 8.16
CA ASP A 52 1.96 18.26 7.06
C ASP A 52 2.34 17.50 5.77
N LEU A 53 2.67 16.22 5.89
CA LEU A 53 3.08 15.37 4.78
C LEU A 53 1.91 15.11 3.82
N LEU A 54 2.12 15.40 2.54
CA LEU A 54 1.29 14.93 1.44
C LEU A 54 2.12 14.07 0.49
N ILE A 55 1.52 12.96 0.04
CA ILE A 55 2.15 12.06 -0.94
C ILE A 55 1.28 12.03 -2.18
N TYR A 56 1.91 12.20 -3.33
CA TYR A 56 1.26 12.15 -4.64
C TYR A 56 1.90 11.07 -5.49
N VAL A 57 1.14 10.44 -6.38
CA VAL A 57 1.73 9.68 -7.48
C VAL A 57 2.47 10.68 -8.38
N ASN A 58 3.72 10.35 -8.74
CA ASN A 58 4.51 11.15 -9.67
C ASN A 58 4.03 10.90 -11.11
N ASN A 59 2.87 11.47 -11.43
CA ASN A 59 2.24 11.44 -12.74
C ASN A 59 1.70 12.83 -13.10
N THR A 60 1.20 12.98 -14.33
CA THR A 60 0.68 14.25 -14.85
C THR A 60 -0.43 14.86 -13.98
N ASP A 61 -1.25 14.02 -13.36
CA ASP A 61 -2.40 14.46 -12.56
C ASP A 61 -2.05 14.69 -11.09
N SER A 62 -0.83 14.32 -10.66
CA SER A 62 -0.36 14.34 -9.26
C SER A 62 -1.43 13.77 -8.32
N THR A 63 -1.88 12.54 -8.59
CA THR A 63 -2.96 11.93 -7.82
C THR A 63 -2.56 11.78 -6.36
N GLN A 64 -3.31 12.42 -5.46
CA GLN A 64 -3.02 12.40 -4.03
C GLN A 64 -3.27 11.00 -3.44
N VAL A 65 -2.27 10.48 -2.72
CA VAL A 65 -2.27 9.15 -2.09
C VAL A 65 -2.76 9.25 -0.65
N THR A 66 -2.26 10.22 0.12
CA THR A 66 -2.74 10.48 1.48
C THR A 66 -4.04 11.27 1.44
N ALA A 67 -5.10 10.84 2.13
CA ALA A 67 -6.38 11.55 2.08
C ALA A 67 -6.31 12.99 2.63
N THR A 68 -5.42 13.23 3.60
CA THR A 68 -5.17 14.52 4.25
C THR A 68 -3.68 14.68 4.57
N ALA A 69 -3.26 15.90 4.90
CA ALA A 69 -1.92 16.14 5.43
C ALA A 69 -1.67 15.31 6.70
N VAL A 70 -0.58 14.53 6.70
CA VAL A 70 -0.22 13.62 7.79
C VAL A 70 0.82 14.29 8.68
N ASN A 71 0.67 14.14 10.00
CA ASN A 71 1.61 14.63 11.00
C ASN A 71 2.05 13.46 11.89
N ASP A 72 2.73 12.49 11.29
CA ASP A 72 3.05 11.20 11.91
C ASP A 72 4.46 10.72 11.57
N THR A 73 4.91 9.73 12.33
CA THR A 73 6.18 9.01 12.18
C THR A 73 6.06 7.78 11.28
N ILE A 74 4.86 7.33 10.95
CA ILE A 74 4.63 6.18 10.06
C ILE A 74 3.58 6.53 9.01
N VAL A 75 3.80 6.06 7.78
CA VAL A 75 2.80 6.14 6.71
C VAL A 75 2.79 4.84 5.91
N SER A 76 1.61 4.43 5.45
CA SER A 76 1.45 3.27 4.57
C SER A 76 0.92 3.73 3.21
N ILE A 77 1.60 3.34 2.13
CA ILE A 77 1.22 3.70 0.76
C ILE A 77 1.08 2.46 -0.14
N PRO A 78 0.13 2.45 -1.10
CA PRO A 78 0.01 1.34 -2.02
C PRO A 78 1.13 1.38 -3.08
N LEU A 79 1.68 0.22 -3.41
CA LEU A 79 2.54 0.06 -4.58
C LEU A 79 1.72 -0.31 -5.82
N ASN A 80 2.22 0.04 -7.00
CA ASN A 80 1.60 -0.26 -8.27
C ASN A 80 1.61 -1.77 -8.54
N THR A 81 0.43 -2.36 -8.71
CA THR A 81 0.27 -3.79 -9.01
C THR A 81 0.43 -4.12 -10.49
N GLU A 82 0.44 -3.10 -11.37
CA GLU A 82 0.48 -3.25 -12.83
C GLU A 82 1.86 -2.93 -13.43
N ALA A 83 2.77 -2.34 -12.65
CA ALA A 83 4.14 -2.04 -13.07
C ALA A 83 5.15 -2.40 -11.97
N ASP A 84 6.39 -2.67 -12.38
CA ASP A 84 7.53 -3.02 -11.50
C ASP A 84 8.18 -1.78 -10.87
N ILE A 85 7.53 -0.62 -11.00
CA ILE A 85 7.98 0.66 -10.45
C ILE A 85 6.78 1.47 -9.94
N SER A 86 6.95 2.09 -8.78
CA SER A 86 6.08 3.14 -8.26
C SER A 86 6.89 4.40 -8.01
N SER A 87 6.45 5.55 -8.54
CA SER A 87 7.11 6.83 -8.31
C SER A 87 6.14 7.80 -7.64
N PHE A 88 6.61 8.51 -6.62
CA PHE A 88 5.82 9.39 -5.78
C PHE A 88 6.54 10.72 -5.53
N LEU A 89 5.75 11.75 -5.26
CA LEU A 89 6.21 13.05 -4.78
C LEU A 89 5.85 13.17 -3.30
N PHE A 90 6.84 13.37 -2.45
CA PHE A 90 6.72 13.53 -1.01
C PHE A 90 6.84 15.02 -0.65
N GLU A 91 5.73 15.65 -0.29
CA GLU A 91 5.66 17.06 0.10
C GLU A 91 5.67 17.22 1.61
N VAL A 92 6.67 17.89 2.16
CA VAL A 92 6.71 18.32 3.57
C VAL A 92 6.17 19.75 3.71
N ASN A 93 5.57 20.06 4.86
CA ASN A 93 5.01 21.38 5.19
C ASN A 93 3.95 21.87 4.16
N SER A 94 3.13 20.97 3.62
CA SER A 94 2.14 21.30 2.56
C SER A 94 1.13 22.40 2.93
N ALA A 95 0.85 22.58 4.23
CA ALA A 95 -0.03 23.64 4.74
C ALA A 95 0.66 25.01 4.88
N SER A 96 1.97 25.10 4.68
CA SER A 96 2.77 26.31 4.84
C SER A 96 3.08 26.98 3.51
N SER A 97 3.03 28.32 3.47
CA SER A 97 3.49 29.11 2.32
C SER A 97 5.00 29.28 2.25
N THR A 98 5.73 28.80 3.26
CA THR A 98 7.19 28.90 3.36
C THR A 98 7.77 27.58 3.87
N GLY A 99 8.85 27.11 3.25
CA GLY A 99 9.53 25.87 3.64
C GLY A 99 8.79 24.60 3.25
N ASN A 100 7.83 24.66 2.34
CA ASN A 100 7.33 23.48 1.66
C ASN A 100 8.40 22.96 0.69
N ASN A 101 8.56 21.64 0.62
CA ASN A 101 9.56 21.00 -0.23
C ASN A 101 9.05 19.65 -0.75
N PHE A 102 9.39 19.33 -1.99
CA PHE A 102 9.01 18.10 -2.66
C PHE A 102 10.24 17.26 -2.96
N ASP A 103 10.18 15.99 -2.60
CA ASP A 103 11.17 15.00 -3.02
C ASP A 103 10.51 13.91 -3.85
N THR A 104 11.14 13.56 -4.97
CA THR A 104 10.72 12.41 -5.78
C THR A 104 11.33 11.13 -5.22
N VAL A 105 10.47 10.18 -4.86
CA VAL A 105 10.87 8.86 -4.35
C VAL A 105 10.30 7.79 -5.27
N SER A 106 11.18 6.92 -5.76
CA SER A 106 10.81 5.81 -6.65
C SER A 106 11.16 4.46 -6.01
N PHE A 107 10.24 3.52 -6.13
CA PHE A 107 10.36 2.16 -5.62
C PHE A 107 10.37 1.18 -6.77
N ASN A 108 11.39 0.34 -6.85
CA ASN A 108 11.51 -0.74 -7.83
C ASN A 108 11.35 -2.09 -7.11
N TYR A 109 10.71 -3.04 -7.78
CA TYR A 109 10.43 -4.35 -7.21
C TYR A 109 10.02 -5.33 -8.31
N SER A 110 10.18 -6.63 -8.05
CA SER A 110 9.52 -7.67 -8.83
C SER A 110 8.17 -8.04 -8.19
N ARG A 111 7.15 -8.29 -9.01
CA ARG A 111 5.80 -8.63 -8.55
C ARG A 111 5.58 -10.13 -8.59
N GLN A 112 5.01 -10.67 -7.52
CA GLN A 112 4.59 -12.07 -7.45
C GLN A 112 3.11 -12.15 -7.10
N GLU A 113 2.31 -12.63 -8.06
CA GLU A 113 0.89 -12.86 -7.87
C GLU A 113 0.64 -14.17 -7.09
N ILE A 114 -0.17 -14.10 -6.04
CA ILE A 114 -0.52 -15.21 -5.16
C ILE A 114 -2.03 -15.41 -5.20
N TYR A 115 -2.46 -16.57 -5.69
CA TYR A 115 -3.86 -16.97 -5.64
C TYR A 115 -4.29 -17.24 -4.20
N ILE A 116 -5.37 -16.61 -3.76
CA ILE A 116 -5.95 -16.82 -2.43
C ILE A 116 -7.05 -17.87 -2.50
N ASN A 117 -8.18 -17.55 -3.12
CA ASN A 117 -9.30 -18.45 -3.36
C ASN A 117 -10.27 -17.84 -4.39
N ARG A 118 -11.34 -18.57 -4.72
CA ARG A 118 -12.34 -18.13 -5.72
C ARG A 118 -13.04 -16.82 -5.35
N ALA A 119 -13.30 -16.59 -4.07
CA ALA A 119 -13.99 -15.40 -3.59
C ALA A 119 -13.08 -14.16 -3.56
N CYS A 120 -11.80 -14.35 -3.20
CA CYS A 120 -10.85 -13.28 -2.94
C CYS A 120 -9.89 -13.00 -4.11
N GLY A 121 -9.83 -13.88 -5.10
CA GLY A 121 -8.94 -13.74 -6.25
C GLY A 121 -7.47 -13.87 -5.88
N PHE A 122 -6.68 -12.87 -6.25
CA PHE A 122 -5.23 -12.85 -6.11
C PHE A 122 -4.79 -11.65 -5.27
N LYS A 123 -3.64 -11.79 -4.61
CA LYS A 123 -2.89 -10.68 -4.04
C LYS A 123 -1.51 -10.57 -4.69
N MET A 124 -0.87 -9.43 -4.53
CA MET A 124 0.53 -9.23 -4.93
C MET A 124 1.45 -9.30 -3.71
N ASN A 125 2.58 -9.96 -3.86
CA ASN A 125 3.77 -9.75 -3.03
C ASN A 125 4.80 -8.98 -3.87
N PHE A 126 5.64 -8.17 -3.21
CA PHE A 126 6.71 -7.43 -3.87
C PHE A 126 8.05 -7.97 -3.38
N ASN A 127 8.90 -8.44 -4.29
CA ASN A 127 10.23 -8.96 -3.99
C ASN A 127 11.30 -8.03 -4.56
N ASP A 128 12.54 -8.19 -4.11
CA ASP A 128 13.68 -7.37 -4.55
C ASP A 128 13.40 -5.86 -4.42
N PHE A 129 12.67 -5.48 -3.37
CA PHE A 129 12.26 -4.11 -3.10
C PHE A 129 13.48 -3.21 -2.96
N PHE A 130 13.46 -2.09 -3.68
CA PHE A 130 14.53 -1.10 -3.70
C PHE A 130 13.95 0.32 -3.76
N VAL A 131 14.57 1.24 -3.03
CA VAL A 131 14.21 2.67 -2.99
C VAL A 131 15.28 3.53 -3.66
N ALA A 132 14.85 4.52 -4.43
CA ALA A 132 15.68 5.58 -4.96
C ALA A 132 15.04 6.94 -4.66
N VAL A 133 15.84 7.90 -4.19
CA VAL A 133 15.44 9.30 -4.01
C VAL A 133 16.17 10.10 -5.09
N GLU A 134 15.45 10.93 -5.83
CA GLU A 134 16.06 11.78 -6.86
C GLU A 134 16.69 13.01 -6.23
N ASP A 135 17.92 13.34 -6.63
CA ASP A 135 18.62 14.55 -6.15
C ASP A 135 17.90 15.81 -6.65
N GLU A 136 17.46 16.66 -5.73
CA GLU A 136 16.83 17.95 -6.06
C GLU A 136 17.89 19.06 -6.14
N THR A 137 17.90 19.81 -7.23
CA THR A 137 18.95 20.83 -7.50
C THR A 137 18.60 22.24 -7.05
N LEU A 138 17.33 22.51 -6.72
CA LEU A 138 16.85 23.87 -6.43
C LEU A 138 16.87 24.18 -4.93
N ASN A 139 16.15 23.40 -4.11
CA ASN A 139 16.05 23.62 -2.67
C ASN A 139 16.80 22.56 -1.85
N GLY A 140 17.24 21.49 -2.51
CA GLY A 140 17.89 20.34 -1.90
C GLY A 140 16.87 19.42 -1.26
N ASN A 141 17.19 18.13 -1.20
CA ASN A 141 16.28 17.16 -0.63
C ASN A 141 16.04 17.39 0.87
N TRP A 142 14.79 17.21 1.31
CA TRP A 142 14.46 17.15 2.74
C TRP A 142 14.60 15.72 3.27
N ILE A 143 14.43 14.71 2.43
CA ILE A 143 14.79 13.32 2.65
C ILE A 143 16.31 13.20 2.50
N LEU A 144 17.00 12.95 3.61
CA LEU A 144 18.46 12.98 3.67
C LEU A 144 19.08 11.58 3.48
N ASN A 145 18.35 10.53 3.87
CA ASN A 145 18.81 9.16 3.77
C ASN A 145 17.65 8.16 3.86
N THR A 146 17.85 6.96 3.33
CA THR A 146 16.90 5.85 3.42
C THR A 146 17.61 4.58 3.84
N GLU A 147 16.91 3.73 4.59
CA GLU A 147 17.37 2.40 4.97
C GLU A 147 16.25 1.37 4.71
N MET A 148 16.56 0.35 3.91
CA MET A 148 15.63 -0.75 3.66
C MET A 148 15.67 -1.71 4.84
N GLN A 149 14.52 -1.87 5.51
CA GLN A 149 14.37 -2.85 6.58
C GLN A 149 14.01 -4.23 6.02
N GLN A 150 13.27 -4.26 4.91
CA GLN A 150 12.85 -5.49 4.25
C GLN A 150 12.97 -5.37 2.72
N ALA A 151 13.58 -6.38 2.09
CA ALA A 151 13.65 -6.49 0.63
C ALA A 151 12.43 -7.23 0.03
N ILE A 152 11.56 -7.79 0.88
CA ILE A 152 10.40 -8.59 0.49
C ILE A 152 9.19 -8.11 1.31
N ILE A 153 8.14 -7.70 0.61
CA ILE A 153 6.91 -7.12 1.17
C ILE A 153 5.77 -8.12 0.92
N THR A 154 5.27 -8.73 1.99
CA THR A 154 4.22 -9.79 1.93
C THR A 154 3.03 -9.55 2.85
N ASN A 155 3.18 -8.60 3.77
CA ASN A 155 2.21 -8.12 4.74
C ASN A 155 2.58 -6.67 5.12
N ASP A 156 1.72 -5.99 5.87
CA ASP A 156 1.88 -4.59 6.30
C ASP A 156 1.96 -4.44 7.83
N ASN A 157 2.40 -5.49 8.53
CA ASN A 157 2.54 -5.48 9.99
C ASN A 157 3.91 -4.97 10.47
N GLU A 158 4.87 -4.83 9.56
CA GLU A 158 6.25 -4.46 9.85
C GLU A 158 6.69 -3.26 9.00
N VAL A 159 7.69 -2.52 9.49
CA VAL A 159 8.29 -1.41 8.73
C VAL A 159 9.16 -1.99 7.63
N HIS A 160 8.93 -1.55 6.40
CA HIS A 160 9.70 -2.01 5.23
C HIS A 160 10.83 -1.04 4.88
N LEU A 161 10.60 0.25 5.13
CA LEU A 161 11.51 1.33 4.77
C LEU A 161 11.58 2.35 5.91
N THR A 162 12.80 2.75 6.26
CA THR A 162 13.03 3.90 7.12
C THR A 162 13.54 5.06 6.28
N ILE A 163 12.94 6.24 6.46
CA ILE A 163 13.33 7.50 5.85
C ILE A 163 13.85 8.43 6.95
N TYR A 164 15.00 9.07 6.70
CA TYR A 164 15.63 9.99 7.63
C TYR A 164 15.59 11.42 7.11
N HIS A 165 15.16 12.34 7.98
CA HIS A 165 15.04 13.78 7.72
C HIS A 165 15.39 14.64 8.94
#